data_AF-A0A2A2G942-F1
#
_entry.id   AF-A0A2A2G942-F1
#
_cell.length_a   1.000
_cell.length_b   1.000
_cell.length_c   1.000
_cell.angle_alpha   90.00
_cell.angle_beta   90.00
_cell.angle_gamma   90.00
#
_symmetry.space_group_name_H-M   'P 1'
#
loop_
_entity.id
_entity.type
_entity.pdbx_description
1 polymer ?
#
loop_
_entity_poly.entity_id
_entity_poly.type
_entity_poly.pdbx_seq_one_letter_code
_entity_poly.pdbx_strand_id
1 'polypeptide(L)'
;MVDKTVQLSWTRQVNALPQEIWPFVTDTNRLFKDLKQPSIQKAHITQSVDQGLVQLSYNGINRYEVWEEAPYEWEYPFRFGVVRHYQSGAYKDLKIQVDIKENENGSRVIVKLWAIPRNKILSFWTTLKLKMLVRRRLKNVIDTYDQLAISDRHYYQIAKKKRLVRGGKKRLRQIKEELYNSQVDAAVLERLIEFVRYADDLELQQISPLKLAEQWEVSQEKVFKVFVYAAKANLLNFNWDLYCPSCRSIQESVKTLNQIHEPIYCDKCEQEFKVNFNKTVQLSFIPHPLIRKINKDQYCIRGPQQKSHIVLQQYLEPGQKRYLMTDLPSGEYILQSTQSKGEAMVYVDEDGDNTVHVNISPSGLSGEEVHIANSPNLSIENTTDENQLITLEHKSWSLHGVSAARATSSQLFRNLFADEVLRKGEKISVDNLTLMFTDLFDSTGMYNEEGDDKAVGQVIDHFEILHRVVAKEHGAIVKTIGDSVMAVFCEPDQALRAYLRAQQIISNDERFTDDFQLKAGIHHGSCVAVNLNSRIDYFGSTVNIASRFVDYASENELIISQKVFENYSLQQMLEESDNGGRIEDMSIRLKGFEKESFSIKRIQISDSPLRLAM
;
A
#
# COMPACT_ATOMS: atom_id res chain seq x y z
N MET A 1 3.20 34.27 -40.04
CA MET A 1 2.10 34.78 -39.19
C MET A 1 2.39 34.31 -37.78
N VAL A 2 2.69 35.23 -36.85
CA VAL A 2 3.16 34.87 -35.49
C VAL A 2 1.98 34.39 -34.66
N ASP A 3 1.97 33.11 -34.29
CA ASP A 3 1.03 32.54 -33.34
C ASP A 3 1.23 33.23 -31.99
N LYS A 4 0.23 34.01 -31.55
CA LYS A 4 0.32 34.78 -30.31
C LYS A 4 0.12 33.86 -29.12
N THR A 5 1.20 33.52 -28.42
CA THR A 5 1.15 32.80 -27.14
C THR A 5 0.35 33.58 -26.11
N VAL A 6 -0.70 32.95 -25.57
CA VAL A 6 -1.50 33.51 -24.49
C VAL A 6 -0.91 33.02 -23.18
N GLN A 7 -0.43 33.95 -22.36
CA GLN A 7 0.15 33.65 -21.06
C GLN A 7 -0.78 34.12 -19.93
N LEU A 8 -0.96 33.27 -18.93
CA LEU A 8 -1.62 33.61 -17.68
C LEU A 8 -0.66 33.25 -16.53
N SER A 9 -0.37 34.24 -15.69
CA SER A 9 0.19 34.02 -14.36
C SER A 9 -0.85 34.43 -13.34
N TRP A 10 -1.12 33.54 -12.38
CA TRP A 10 -2.04 33.76 -11.27
C TRP A 10 -1.35 33.36 -9.97
N THR A 11 -1.49 34.20 -8.96
CA THR A 11 -0.79 34.04 -7.68
C THR A 11 -1.78 34.13 -6.53
N ARG A 12 -1.60 33.28 -5.52
CA ARG A 12 -2.40 33.27 -4.29
C ARG A 12 -1.50 33.01 -3.09
N GLN A 13 -1.69 33.83 -2.06
CA GLN A 13 -1.13 33.58 -0.73
C GLN A 13 -2.00 32.54 -0.03
N VAL A 14 -1.35 31.56 0.59
CA VAL A 14 -1.94 30.49 1.40
C VAL A 14 -1.21 30.44 2.75
N ASN A 15 -1.88 29.93 3.78
CA ASN A 15 -1.29 29.82 5.13
C ASN A 15 -0.44 28.55 5.28
N ALA A 16 -0.79 27.48 4.55
CA ALA A 16 -0.03 26.24 4.54
C ALA A 16 1.42 26.43 4.05
N LEU A 17 2.35 25.72 4.67
CA LEU A 17 3.74 25.58 4.24
C LEU A 17 3.82 24.77 2.92
N PRO A 18 4.96 24.84 2.19
CA PRO A 18 5.08 24.16 0.90
C PRO A 18 4.80 22.65 0.98
N GLN A 19 5.33 21.97 2.01
CA GLN A 19 5.16 20.55 2.26
C GLN A 19 3.69 20.19 2.59
N GLU A 20 2.98 21.07 3.30
CA GLU A 20 1.59 20.86 3.72
C GLU A 20 0.61 20.99 2.55
N ILE A 21 0.80 22.00 1.69
CA ILE A 21 -0.09 22.24 0.55
C ILE A 21 0.23 21.33 -0.64
N TRP A 22 1.45 20.80 -0.72
CA TRP A 22 1.95 19.99 -1.84
C TRP A 22 1.04 18.82 -2.21
N PRO A 23 0.61 17.93 -1.29
CA PRO A 23 -0.21 16.77 -1.63
C PRO A 23 -1.54 17.14 -2.29
N PHE A 24 -2.07 18.33 -2.00
CA PHE A 24 -3.34 18.80 -2.54
C PHE A 24 -3.18 19.40 -3.94
N VAL A 25 -2.17 20.25 -4.15
CA VAL A 25 -1.96 20.88 -5.47
C VAL A 25 -1.37 19.91 -6.50
N THR A 26 -0.67 18.87 -6.04
CA THR A 26 -0.09 17.84 -6.91
C THR A 26 -0.99 16.63 -7.18
N ASP A 27 -2.13 16.51 -6.49
CA ASP A 27 -3.24 15.64 -6.91
C ASP A 27 -3.91 16.25 -8.14
N THR A 28 -3.20 16.21 -9.26
CA THR A 28 -3.63 16.79 -10.54
C THR A 28 -4.91 16.15 -11.06
N ASN A 29 -5.20 14.90 -10.69
CA ASN A 29 -6.46 14.24 -11.02
C ASN A 29 -7.64 14.94 -10.31
N ARG A 30 -7.51 15.22 -9.01
CA ARG A 30 -8.50 15.99 -8.25
C ARG A 30 -8.52 17.47 -8.62
N LEU A 31 -7.36 18.10 -8.76
CA LEU A 31 -7.23 19.51 -9.14
C LEU A 31 -7.96 19.79 -10.45
N PHE A 32 -7.75 18.97 -11.48
CA PHE A 32 -8.44 19.15 -12.77
C PHE A 32 -9.94 18.92 -12.67
N LYS A 33 -10.40 17.94 -11.88
CA LYS A 33 -11.83 17.75 -11.58
C LYS A 33 -12.44 18.95 -10.87
N ASP A 34 -11.77 19.50 -9.86
CA ASP A 34 -12.25 20.62 -9.06
C ASP A 34 -12.27 21.92 -9.89
N LEU A 35 -11.32 22.07 -10.81
CA LEU A 35 -11.31 23.13 -11.84
C LEU A 35 -12.37 22.92 -12.94
N LYS A 36 -13.13 21.81 -12.90
CA LYS A 36 -14.15 21.41 -13.88
C LYS A 36 -13.57 21.22 -15.28
N GLN A 37 -12.40 20.61 -15.36
CA GLN A 37 -11.88 20.08 -16.62
C GLN A 37 -12.66 18.82 -17.00
N PRO A 38 -12.76 18.52 -18.31
CA PRO A 38 -13.36 17.27 -18.76
C PRO A 38 -12.52 16.06 -18.31
N SER A 39 -13.18 14.91 -18.16
CA SER A 39 -12.48 13.63 -18.01
C SER A 39 -11.80 13.22 -19.31
N ILE A 40 -10.74 12.42 -19.20
CA ILE A 40 -9.84 12.03 -20.27
C ILE A 40 -9.77 10.51 -20.39
N GLN A 41 -9.29 10.03 -21.54
CA GLN A 41 -9.07 8.61 -21.82
C GLN A 41 -7.76 8.44 -22.60
N LYS A 42 -7.05 7.32 -22.42
CA LYS A 42 -5.93 6.98 -23.31
C LYS A 42 -6.45 6.80 -24.73
N ALA A 43 -5.77 7.38 -25.72
CA ALA A 43 -6.15 7.20 -27.12
C ALA A 43 -5.71 5.79 -27.59
N HIS A 44 -6.60 5.04 -28.22
CA HIS A 44 -6.28 3.75 -28.85
C HIS A 44 -6.06 3.98 -30.36
N ILE A 45 -4.85 4.38 -30.77
CA ILE A 45 -4.51 4.55 -32.19
C ILE A 45 -3.16 3.88 -32.50
N THR A 46 -3.06 3.31 -33.70
CA THR A 46 -2.02 2.41 -34.25
C THR A 46 -0.64 3.02 -34.52
N GLN A 47 -0.38 4.27 -34.15
CA GLN A 47 0.93 4.90 -34.33
C GLN A 47 1.76 4.75 -33.05
N SER A 48 3.03 4.37 -33.20
CA SER A 48 4.01 4.37 -32.11
C SER A 48 4.15 5.80 -31.58
N VAL A 49 3.75 6.01 -30.33
CA VAL A 49 4.03 7.23 -29.58
C VAL A 49 5.50 7.20 -29.19
N ASP A 50 6.22 8.33 -29.30
CA ASP A 50 7.62 8.40 -28.89
C ASP A 50 7.79 7.96 -27.43
N GLN A 51 8.90 7.29 -27.13
CA GLN A 51 9.14 6.70 -25.82
C GLN A 51 9.08 7.76 -24.72
N GLY A 52 8.20 7.56 -23.73
CA GLY A 52 7.99 8.49 -22.62
C GLY A 52 6.84 9.50 -22.79
N LEU A 53 6.27 9.65 -24.00
CA LEU A 53 5.04 10.42 -24.22
C LEU A 53 3.79 9.53 -24.00
N VAL A 54 2.66 10.15 -23.64
CA VAL A 54 1.36 9.44 -23.60
C VAL A 54 0.33 10.21 -24.42
N GLN A 55 -0.33 9.52 -25.33
CA GLN A 55 -1.41 10.08 -26.12
C GLN A 55 -2.75 9.98 -25.36
N LEU A 56 -3.38 11.12 -25.15
CA LEU A 56 -4.62 11.27 -24.42
C LEU A 56 -5.68 11.91 -25.30
N SER A 57 -6.92 11.56 -25.02
CA SER A 57 -8.07 12.09 -25.73
C SER A 57 -9.17 12.54 -24.77
N TYR A 58 -9.92 13.53 -25.22
CA TYR A 58 -11.22 13.87 -24.68
C TYR A 58 -12.24 13.79 -25.80
N ASN A 59 -13.32 13.03 -25.55
CA ASN A 59 -14.44 12.91 -26.46
C ASN A 59 -15.73 13.32 -25.77
N GLY A 60 -16.09 14.60 -25.91
CA GLY A 60 -17.35 15.14 -25.40
C GLY A 60 -18.31 15.53 -26.53
N ILE A 61 -19.57 15.77 -26.17
CA ILE A 61 -20.59 16.26 -27.10
C ILE A 61 -20.07 17.55 -27.76
N ASN A 62 -19.82 17.48 -29.07
CA ASN A 62 -19.31 18.57 -29.93
C ASN A 62 -17.86 19.04 -29.67
N ARG A 63 -17.04 18.29 -28.93
CA ARG A 63 -15.62 18.64 -28.72
C ARG A 63 -14.77 17.38 -28.60
N TYR A 64 -13.90 17.20 -29.60
CA TYR A 64 -12.89 16.15 -29.65
C TYR A 64 -11.50 16.80 -29.60
N GLU A 65 -10.66 16.34 -28.68
CA GLU A 65 -9.28 16.80 -28.54
C GLU A 65 -8.36 15.58 -28.34
N VAL A 66 -7.21 15.60 -29.01
CA VAL A 66 -6.16 14.59 -28.89
C VAL A 66 -4.84 15.31 -28.72
N TRP A 67 -4.07 14.90 -27.73
CA TRP A 67 -2.75 15.46 -27.47
C TRP A 67 -1.78 14.39 -26.98
N GLU A 68 -0.51 14.64 -27.20
CA GLU A 68 0.60 13.94 -26.56
C GLU A 68 0.99 14.72 -25.30
N GLU A 69 1.11 14.02 -24.18
CA GLU A 69 1.51 14.56 -22.89
C GLU A 69 2.95 14.13 -22.57
N ALA A 70 3.83 15.11 -22.41
CA ALA A 70 5.19 14.90 -21.96
C ALA A 70 5.21 14.37 -20.52
N PRO A 71 6.30 13.71 -20.08
CA PRO A 71 6.48 13.39 -18.66
C PRO A 71 6.26 14.64 -17.81
N TYR A 72 5.50 14.48 -16.71
CA TYR A 72 5.43 15.53 -15.70
C TYR A 72 6.83 15.76 -15.13
N GLU A 73 7.20 17.01 -14.89
CA GLU A 73 8.43 17.37 -14.19
C GLU A 73 8.05 17.91 -12.81
N TRP A 74 8.76 17.50 -11.76
CA TRP A 74 8.57 18.08 -10.44
C TRP A 74 9.81 18.05 -9.56
N GLU A 75 9.79 18.96 -8.60
CA GLU A 75 10.81 19.25 -7.60
C GLU A 75 10.07 19.41 -6.27
N TYR A 76 9.98 18.35 -5.45
CA TYR A 76 9.30 18.43 -4.15
C TYR A 76 10.02 19.40 -3.21
N PRO A 77 9.31 20.26 -2.45
CA PRO A 77 7.87 20.58 -2.48
C PRO A 77 7.56 21.88 -3.27
N PHE A 78 8.43 22.30 -4.21
CA PHE A 78 8.41 23.66 -4.75
C PHE A 78 7.82 23.80 -6.15
N ARG A 79 7.90 22.78 -7.01
CA ARG A 79 7.44 22.94 -8.40
C ARG A 79 6.94 21.66 -9.02
N PHE A 80 5.88 21.77 -9.83
CA PHE A 80 5.59 20.76 -10.84
C PHE A 80 5.04 21.37 -12.13
N GLY A 81 5.14 20.63 -13.24
CA GLY A 81 4.61 21.07 -14.52
C GLY A 81 4.48 19.95 -15.55
N VAL A 82 3.78 20.27 -16.63
CA VAL A 82 3.59 19.37 -17.78
C VAL A 82 3.41 20.19 -19.06
N VAL A 83 3.82 19.59 -20.18
CA VAL A 83 3.59 20.11 -21.53
C VAL A 83 2.68 19.14 -22.30
N ARG A 84 1.74 19.71 -23.05
CA ARG A 84 0.81 18.98 -23.92
C ARG A 84 0.89 19.51 -25.35
N HIS A 85 1.14 18.60 -26.29
CA HIS A 85 1.21 18.87 -27.72
C HIS A 85 -0.06 18.35 -28.40
N TYR A 86 -0.93 19.25 -28.84
CA TYR A 86 -2.26 18.93 -29.36
C TYR A 86 -2.22 18.61 -30.86
N GLN A 87 -2.51 17.35 -31.18
CA GLN A 87 -2.74 16.87 -32.55
C GLN A 87 -4.10 17.34 -33.09
N SER A 88 -5.10 17.48 -32.22
CA SER A 88 -6.41 18.06 -32.56
C SER A 88 -7.01 18.87 -31.41
N GLY A 89 -7.86 19.85 -31.72
CA GLY A 89 -8.52 20.71 -30.72
C GLY A 89 -8.21 22.21 -30.89
N ALA A 90 -8.43 22.97 -29.81
CA ALA A 90 -8.30 24.44 -29.85
C ALA A 90 -6.85 24.96 -29.78
N TYR A 91 -5.93 24.12 -29.33
CA TYR A 91 -4.54 24.47 -29.05
C TYR A 91 -3.59 23.74 -30.00
N LYS A 92 -2.38 24.30 -30.15
CA LYS A 92 -1.19 23.60 -30.64
C LYS A 92 -0.41 23.07 -29.44
N ASP A 93 -0.16 23.94 -28.47
CA ASP A 93 0.58 23.59 -27.25
C ASP A 93 -0.08 24.19 -26.01
N LEU A 94 0.04 23.46 -24.90
CA LEU A 94 -0.32 23.94 -23.57
C LEU A 94 0.75 23.53 -22.57
N LYS A 95 1.38 24.51 -21.91
CA LYS A 95 2.25 24.29 -20.77
C LYS A 95 1.56 24.73 -19.49
N ILE A 96 1.60 23.86 -18.48
CA ILE A 96 1.08 24.11 -17.13
C ILE A 96 2.25 24.01 -16.18
N GLN A 97 2.43 25.01 -15.32
CA GLN A 97 3.41 24.98 -14.24
C GLN A 97 2.80 25.56 -12.98
N VAL A 98 3.09 24.93 -11.85
CA VAL A 98 2.75 25.42 -10.52
C VAL A 98 4.06 25.54 -9.74
N ASP A 99 4.34 26.74 -9.25
CA ASP A 99 5.42 27.00 -8.31
C ASP A 99 4.84 27.31 -6.93
N ILE A 100 5.48 26.81 -5.88
CA ILE A 100 5.17 27.08 -4.48
C ILE A 100 6.41 27.73 -3.89
N LYS A 101 6.24 28.93 -3.34
CA LYS A 101 7.32 29.67 -2.68
C LYS A 101 6.96 29.91 -1.23
N GLU A 102 7.82 29.50 -0.34
CA GLU A 102 7.71 29.83 1.07
C GLU A 102 7.76 31.35 1.28
N ASN A 103 7.09 31.83 2.32
CA ASN A 103 7.15 33.19 2.81
C ASN A 103 6.89 33.23 4.33
N GLU A 104 7.06 34.39 4.96
CA GLU A 104 6.92 34.57 6.42
C GLU A 104 5.60 34.06 7.03
N ASN A 105 4.52 33.95 6.23
CA ASN A 105 3.18 33.59 6.70
C ASN A 105 2.63 32.33 5.99
N GLY A 106 3.49 31.42 5.52
CA GLY A 106 3.09 30.20 4.80
C GLY A 106 3.67 30.14 3.40
N SER A 107 2.80 30.04 2.38
CA SER A 107 3.24 29.84 0.99
C SER A 107 2.56 30.75 -0.02
N ARG A 108 3.22 30.91 -1.17
CA ARG A 108 2.71 31.60 -2.34
C ARG A 108 2.63 30.60 -3.49
N VAL A 109 1.41 30.23 -3.85
CA VAL A 109 1.13 29.35 -4.98
C VAL A 109 1.01 30.20 -6.25
N ILE A 110 1.82 29.87 -7.26
CA ILE A 110 1.91 30.58 -8.54
C ILE A 110 1.57 29.58 -9.65
N VAL A 111 0.42 29.78 -10.30
CA VAL A 111 -0.03 28.96 -11.42
C VAL A 111 0.25 29.71 -12.73
N LYS A 112 1.07 29.10 -13.58
CA LYS A 112 1.46 29.61 -14.89
C LYS A 112 0.90 28.72 -15.99
N LEU A 113 0.27 29.35 -16.97
CA LEU A 113 -0.32 28.69 -18.12
C LEU A 113 0.15 29.40 -19.39
N TRP A 114 0.75 28.64 -20.29
CA TRP A 114 1.10 29.10 -21.64
C TRP A 114 0.29 28.29 -22.64
N ALA A 115 -0.59 28.97 -23.39
CA ALA A 115 -1.41 28.34 -24.41
C ALA A 115 -1.08 28.93 -25.77
N ILE A 116 -0.84 28.07 -26.76
CA ILE A 116 -0.65 28.45 -28.17
C ILE A 116 -1.92 28.04 -28.93
N PRO A 117 -2.86 28.96 -29.20
CA PRO A 117 -4.10 28.64 -29.91
C PRO A 117 -3.84 28.41 -31.41
N ARG A 118 -4.66 27.59 -32.07
CA ARG A 118 -4.49 27.31 -33.52
C ARG A 118 -4.79 28.50 -34.43
N ASN A 119 -5.61 29.45 -33.98
CA ASN A 119 -6.02 30.61 -34.78
C ASN A 119 -6.46 31.80 -33.91
N LYS A 120 -6.54 32.99 -34.52
CA LYS A 120 -6.71 34.28 -33.81
C LYS A 120 -8.03 34.39 -33.03
N ILE A 121 -9.12 33.82 -33.56
CA ILE A 121 -10.43 33.81 -32.88
C ILE A 121 -10.32 33.01 -31.57
N LEU A 122 -9.71 31.83 -31.61
CA LEU A 122 -9.46 31.03 -30.41
C LEU A 122 -8.52 31.74 -29.42
N SER A 123 -7.58 32.56 -29.89
CA SER A 123 -6.71 33.36 -29.01
C SER A 123 -7.49 34.38 -28.18
N PHE A 124 -8.46 35.08 -28.78
CA PHE A 124 -9.33 36.00 -28.06
C PHE A 124 -10.17 35.28 -27.00
N TRP A 125 -10.87 34.19 -27.38
CA TRP A 125 -11.69 33.40 -26.46
C TRP A 125 -10.88 32.73 -25.35
N THR A 126 -9.69 32.23 -25.67
CA THR A 126 -8.75 31.65 -24.71
C THR A 126 -8.33 32.69 -23.67
N THR A 127 -7.97 33.89 -24.12
CA THR A 127 -7.61 35.00 -23.22
C THR A 127 -8.75 35.34 -22.27
N LEU A 128 -9.98 35.43 -22.79
CA LEU A 128 -11.18 35.73 -21.99
C LEU A 128 -11.46 34.64 -20.94
N LYS A 129 -11.45 33.36 -21.37
CA LYS A 129 -11.67 32.19 -20.52
C LYS A 129 -10.62 32.08 -19.40
N LEU A 130 -9.34 32.26 -19.74
CA LEU A 130 -8.22 32.25 -18.80
C LEU A 130 -8.34 33.38 -17.77
N LYS A 131 -8.67 34.61 -18.20
CA LYS A 131 -8.75 35.77 -17.30
C LYS A 131 -9.96 35.74 -16.37
N MET A 132 -11.14 35.31 -16.81
CA MET A 132 -12.36 35.40 -15.99
C MET A 132 -12.72 34.09 -15.28
N LEU A 133 -12.84 32.98 -16.01
CA LEU A 133 -13.35 31.73 -15.45
C LEU A 133 -12.29 30.97 -14.66
N VAL A 134 -11.09 30.83 -15.25
CA VAL A 134 -10.02 30.02 -14.65
C VAL A 134 -9.52 30.65 -13.35
N ARG A 135 -9.30 31.97 -13.31
CA ARG A 135 -8.88 32.68 -12.08
C ARG A 135 -9.84 32.49 -10.91
N ARG A 136 -11.15 32.62 -11.16
CA ARG A 136 -12.17 32.45 -10.11
C ARG A 136 -12.19 31.02 -9.56
N ARG A 137 -12.09 30.02 -10.45
CA ARG A 137 -12.05 28.60 -10.04
C ARG A 137 -10.76 28.28 -9.29
N LEU A 138 -9.60 28.70 -9.79
CA LEU A 138 -8.31 28.53 -9.13
C LEU A 138 -8.35 29.09 -7.70
N LYS A 139 -8.86 30.31 -7.52
CA LYS A 139 -9.02 30.89 -6.18
C LYS A 139 -9.80 29.96 -5.25
N ASN A 140 -11.00 29.55 -5.64
CA ASN A 140 -11.85 28.73 -4.78
C ASN A 140 -11.22 27.37 -4.45
N VAL A 141 -10.55 26.74 -5.43
CA VAL A 141 -9.91 25.43 -5.24
C VAL A 141 -8.71 25.53 -4.32
N ILE A 142 -7.80 26.48 -4.57
CA ILE A 142 -6.62 26.69 -3.73
C ILE A 142 -6.99 27.14 -2.32
N ASP A 143 -8.01 28.00 -2.16
CA ASP A 143 -8.52 28.38 -0.83
C ASP A 143 -9.07 27.16 -0.06
N THR A 144 -9.70 26.21 -0.76
CA THR A 144 -10.17 24.95 -0.15
C THR A 144 -9.00 24.06 0.24
N TYR A 145 -7.99 23.96 -0.61
CA TYR A 145 -6.80 23.13 -0.34
C TYR A 145 -5.96 23.70 0.79
N ASP A 146 -5.83 25.02 0.89
CA ASP A 146 -5.18 25.69 2.03
C ASP A 146 -5.88 25.34 3.35
N GLN A 147 -7.21 25.44 3.38
CA GLN A 147 -7.99 25.05 4.57
C GLN A 147 -7.81 23.58 4.92
N LEU A 148 -7.78 22.68 3.94
CA LEU A 148 -7.58 21.25 4.17
C LEU A 148 -6.15 20.93 4.61
N ALA A 149 -5.15 21.65 4.11
CA ALA A 149 -3.75 21.45 4.46
C ALA A 149 -3.44 21.83 5.91
N ILE A 150 -4.10 22.88 6.42
CA ILE A 150 -3.89 23.37 7.80
C ILE A 150 -4.92 22.84 8.81
N SER A 151 -5.87 22.00 8.40
CA SER A 151 -6.87 21.44 9.30
C SER A 151 -6.80 19.92 9.33
N ASP A 152 -7.18 19.32 10.45
CA ASP A 152 -7.33 17.86 10.58
C ASP A 152 -8.58 17.32 9.84
N ARG A 153 -9.07 18.06 8.83
CA ARG A 153 -10.26 17.70 8.07
C ARG A 153 -9.90 17.10 6.73
N HIS A 154 -10.59 16.03 6.40
CA HIS A 154 -10.52 15.37 5.10
C HIS A 154 -11.55 15.95 4.13
N TYR A 155 -11.30 15.82 2.82
CA TYR A 155 -12.16 16.40 1.79
C TYR A 155 -13.62 15.95 1.92
N TYR A 156 -13.88 14.67 2.20
CA TYR A 156 -15.24 14.16 2.37
C TYR A 156 -16.00 14.82 3.53
N GLN A 157 -15.31 15.35 4.55
CA GLN A 157 -15.94 15.98 5.73
C GLN A 157 -16.44 17.40 5.44
N ILE A 158 -15.84 18.08 4.46
CA ILE A 158 -16.30 19.40 4.00
C ILE A 158 -17.18 19.30 2.74
N ALA A 159 -17.26 18.11 2.14
CA ALA A 159 -18.03 17.87 0.93
C ALA A 159 -19.54 17.85 1.18
N LYS A 160 -20.31 18.15 0.14
CA LYS A 160 -21.78 18.01 0.18
C LYS A 160 -22.19 16.56 -0.03
N LYS A 161 -23.16 16.11 0.77
CA LYS A 161 -23.78 14.77 0.68
C LYS A 161 -24.15 14.40 -0.75
N LYS A 162 -23.75 13.20 -1.18
CA LYS A 162 -24.06 12.67 -2.52
C LYS A 162 -25.32 11.81 -2.51
N ARG A 163 -25.95 11.67 -3.69
CA ARG A 163 -27.20 10.94 -3.84
C ARG A 163 -26.94 9.43 -3.91
N LEU A 164 -27.54 8.67 -3.00
CA LEU A 164 -27.59 7.20 -3.08
C LEU A 164 -28.54 6.76 -4.20
N VAL A 165 -28.44 5.51 -4.65
CA VAL A 165 -29.38 4.96 -5.63
C VAL A 165 -30.79 4.83 -5.05
N ARG A 166 -31.81 4.60 -5.90
CA ARG A 166 -33.18 4.34 -5.44
C ARG A 166 -33.19 3.11 -4.52
N GLY A 167 -33.75 3.28 -3.31
CA GLY A 167 -33.74 2.27 -2.26
C GLY A 167 -32.42 2.14 -1.48
N GLY A 168 -31.34 2.83 -1.90
CA GLY A 168 -30.03 2.76 -1.25
C GLY A 168 -30.05 3.19 0.22
N LYS A 169 -30.85 4.19 0.59
CA LYS A 169 -31.03 4.60 2.00
C LYS A 169 -31.61 3.46 2.87
N LYS A 170 -32.61 2.74 2.34
CA LYS A 170 -33.26 1.62 3.07
C LYS A 170 -32.27 0.47 3.23
N ARG A 171 -31.57 0.09 2.15
CA ARG A 171 -30.52 -0.94 2.19
C ARG A 171 -29.41 -0.59 3.16
N LEU A 172 -28.90 0.64 3.11
CA LEU A 172 -27.85 1.10 4.01
C LEU A 172 -28.28 1.01 5.48
N ARG A 173 -29.54 1.30 5.81
CA ARG A 173 -30.08 1.12 7.17
C ARG A 173 -30.09 -0.37 7.58
N GLN A 174 -30.56 -1.25 6.70
CA GLN A 174 -30.61 -2.70 6.97
C GLN A 174 -29.19 -3.27 7.19
N ILE A 175 -28.25 -2.93 6.31
CA ILE A 175 -26.85 -3.37 6.42
C ILE A 175 -26.20 -2.81 7.70
N LYS A 176 -26.51 -1.56 8.06
CA LYS A 176 -26.02 -0.97 9.31
C LYS A 176 -26.51 -1.76 10.53
N GLU A 177 -27.79 -2.14 10.57
CA GLU A 177 -28.37 -2.97 11.64
C GLU A 177 -27.71 -4.36 11.70
N GLU A 178 -27.46 -5.00 10.54
CA GLU A 178 -26.73 -6.28 10.44
C GLU A 178 -25.29 -6.18 10.96
N LEU A 179 -24.57 -5.13 10.58
CA LEU A 179 -23.16 -4.95 10.96
C LEU A 179 -22.98 -4.67 12.45
N TYR A 180 -23.91 -3.96 13.10
CA TYR A 180 -23.85 -3.79 14.56
C TYR A 180 -23.92 -5.11 15.32
N ASN A 181 -24.63 -6.11 14.79
CA ASN A 181 -24.72 -7.44 15.38
C ASN A 181 -23.46 -8.28 15.14
N SER A 182 -22.56 -7.86 14.24
CA SER A 182 -21.37 -8.62 13.80
C SER A 182 -20.09 -8.31 14.59
N GLN A 183 -20.20 -7.72 15.78
CA GLN A 183 -19.06 -7.35 16.66
C GLN A 183 -17.99 -6.48 15.98
N VAL A 184 -18.40 -5.59 15.07
CA VAL A 184 -17.51 -4.57 14.48
C VAL A 184 -17.44 -3.33 15.35
N ASP A 185 -16.36 -2.56 15.24
CA ASP A 185 -16.23 -1.29 15.96
C ASP A 185 -17.25 -0.28 15.41
N ALA A 186 -18.17 0.15 16.27
CA ALA A 186 -19.29 1.02 15.91
C ALA A 186 -18.82 2.40 15.40
N ALA A 187 -17.76 2.95 15.98
CA ALA A 187 -17.26 4.27 15.60
C ALA A 187 -16.64 4.23 14.20
N VAL A 188 -15.88 3.17 13.90
CA VAL A 188 -15.30 2.95 12.58
C VAL A 188 -16.38 2.70 11.52
N LEU A 189 -17.42 1.92 11.84
CA LEU A 189 -18.54 1.68 10.95
C LEU A 189 -19.24 3.00 10.57
N GLU A 190 -19.46 3.89 11.53
CA GLU A 190 -20.08 5.20 11.26
C GLU A 190 -19.21 6.07 10.37
N ARG A 191 -17.89 6.10 10.61
CA ARG A 191 -16.93 6.81 9.74
C ARG A 191 -16.94 6.25 8.32
N LEU A 192 -17.01 4.93 8.14
CA LEU A 192 -17.14 4.30 6.83
C LEU A 192 -18.46 4.70 6.14
N ILE A 193 -19.59 4.66 6.86
CA ILE A 193 -20.90 5.04 6.30
C ILE A 193 -20.91 6.52 5.91
N GLU A 194 -20.30 7.38 6.71
CA GLU A 194 -20.12 8.79 6.38
C GLU A 194 -19.26 8.95 5.13
N PHE A 195 -18.10 8.30 5.07
CA PHE A 195 -17.21 8.31 3.91
C PHE A 195 -17.95 7.91 2.63
N VAL A 196 -18.68 6.78 2.62
CA VAL A 196 -19.48 6.33 1.47
C VAL A 196 -20.56 7.34 1.06
N ARG A 197 -21.08 8.15 1.99
CA ARG A 197 -22.16 9.12 1.73
C ARG A 197 -21.67 10.48 1.24
N TYR A 198 -20.48 10.92 1.66
CA TYR A 198 -20.00 12.27 1.43
C TYR A 198 -18.78 12.34 0.52
N ALA A 199 -17.90 11.33 0.57
CA ALA A 199 -16.72 11.28 -0.28
C ALA A 199 -17.13 11.34 -1.74
N ASP A 200 -16.29 11.95 -2.56
CA ASP A 200 -16.59 12.05 -3.98
C ASP A 200 -16.21 10.77 -4.73
N ASP A 201 -16.52 10.72 -6.01
CA ASP A 201 -16.31 9.51 -6.80
C ASP A 201 -14.81 9.17 -6.97
N LEU A 202 -13.88 10.13 -6.89
CA LEU A 202 -12.44 9.83 -6.95
C LEU A 202 -11.96 9.12 -5.68
N GLU A 203 -12.43 9.57 -4.51
CA GLU A 203 -12.11 8.93 -3.22
C GLU A 203 -12.70 7.52 -3.08
N LEU A 204 -13.81 7.25 -3.78
CA LEU A 204 -14.52 5.97 -3.66
C LEU A 204 -14.18 4.97 -4.77
N GLN A 205 -13.47 5.39 -5.83
CA GLN A 205 -13.07 4.51 -6.93
C GLN A 205 -12.15 3.38 -6.45
N GLN A 206 -11.28 3.68 -5.49
CA GLN A 206 -10.30 2.75 -4.95
C GLN A 206 -10.02 3.07 -3.47
N ILE A 207 -10.81 2.49 -2.58
CA ILE A 207 -10.70 2.72 -1.15
C ILE A 207 -9.69 1.76 -0.55
N SER A 208 -8.68 2.31 0.13
CA SER A 208 -7.83 1.51 1.00
C SER A 208 -8.22 1.68 2.48
N PRO A 209 -8.48 0.58 3.20
CA PRO A 209 -8.75 0.65 4.63
C PRO A 209 -7.54 1.09 5.45
N LEU A 210 -6.30 0.76 5.05
CA LEU A 210 -5.11 1.14 5.84
C LEU A 210 -4.82 2.64 5.72
N LYS A 211 -5.00 3.21 4.53
CA LYS A 211 -4.94 4.67 4.33
C LYS A 211 -5.99 5.39 5.16
N LEU A 212 -7.22 4.85 5.22
CA LEU A 212 -8.25 5.42 6.06
C LEU A 212 -7.97 5.25 7.55
N ALA A 213 -7.37 4.14 7.98
CA ALA A 213 -6.98 3.93 9.37
C ALA A 213 -5.98 4.97 9.85
N GLU A 214 -4.97 5.28 9.02
CA GLU A 214 -4.01 6.36 9.25
C GLU A 214 -4.71 7.72 9.31
N GLN A 215 -5.53 8.06 8.30
CA GLN A 215 -6.30 9.31 8.26
C GLN A 215 -7.28 9.49 9.41
N TRP A 216 -7.79 8.39 9.96
CA TRP A 216 -8.74 8.37 11.05
C TRP A 216 -8.07 8.26 12.42
N GLU A 217 -6.76 8.03 12.46
CA GLU A 217 -6.01 7.74 13.69
C GLU A 217 -6.64 6.58 14.48
N VAL A 218 -7.02 5.51 13.78
CA VAL A 218 -7.60 4.31 14.36
C VAL A 218 -6.74 3.10 14.01
N SER A 219 -6.71 2.10 14.89
CA SER A 219 -6.07 0.81 14.63
C SER A 219 -6.44 0.25 13.24
N GLN A 220 -5.40 -0.06 12.46
CA GLN A 220 -5.52 -0.70 11.14
C GLN A 220 -6.37 -1.97 11.18
N GLU A 221 -6.25 -2.75 12.26
CA GLU A 221 -6.99 -4.01 12.45
C GLU A 221 -8.49 -3.78 12.63
N LYS A 222 -8.87 -2.76 13.42
CA LYS A 222 -10.29 -2.40 13.60
C LYS A 222 -10.90 -1.96 12.27
N VAL A 223 -10.18 -1.16 11.49
CA VAL A 223 -10.64 -0.69 10.17
C VAL A 223 -10.72 -1.84 9.18
N PHE A 224 -9.69 -2.67 9.09
CA PHE A 224 -9.70 -3.86 8.22
C PHE A 224 -10.89 -4.79 8.54
N LYS A 225 -11.12 -5.11 9.82
CA LYS A 225 -12.26 -5.92 10.28
C LYS A 225 -13.60 -5.35 9.79
N VAL A 226 -13.83 -4.05 10.00
CA VAL A 226 -15.07 -3.37 9.56
C VAL A 226 -15.23 -3.44 8.05
N PHE A 227 -14.16 -3.26 7.28
CA PHE A 227 -14.19 -3.32 5.82
C PHE A 227 -14.51 -4.72 5.29
N VAL A 228 -13.94 -5.77 5.89
CA VAL A 228 -14.20 -7.17 5.52
C VAL A 228 -15.66 -7.54 5.79
N TYR A 229 -16.21 -7.19 6.96
CA TYR A 229 -17.63 -7.39 7.26
C TYR A 229 -18.53 -6.53 6.36
N ALA A 230 -18.17 -5.28 6.09
CA ALA A 230 -18.91 -4.40 5.18
C ALA A 230 -18.95 -4.95 3.76
N ALA A 231 -17.88 -5.61 3.30
CA ALA A 231 -17.88 -6.33 2.03
C ALA A 231 -18.84 -7.54 2.06
N LYS A 232 -18.80 -8.34 3.13
CA LYS A 232 -19.71 -9.49 3.30
C LYS A 232 -21.19 -9.07 3.30
N ALA A 233 -21.50 -7.96 3.94
CA ALA A 233 -22.85 -7.40 4.02
C ALA A 233 -23.25 -6.58 2.77
N ASN A 234 -22.46 -6.58 1.70
CA ASN A 234 -22.71 -5.83 0.45
C ASN A 234 -22.86 -4.31 0.65
N LEU A 235 -22.23 -3.73 1.68
CA LEU A 235 -21.99 -2.28 1.74
C LEU A 235 -20.89 -1.89 0.77
N LEU A 236 -19.84 -2.72 0.73
CA LEU A 236 -18.69 -2.61 -0.16
C LEU A 236 -18.60 -3.85 -1.05
N ASN A 237 -17.91 -3.71 -2.18
CA ASN A 237 -17.25 -4.78 -2.89
C ASN A 237 -15.74 -4.59 -2.71
N PHE A 238 -14.96 -5.65 -2.93
CA PHE A 238 -13.51 -5.52 -3.08
C PHE A 238 -13.03 -6.05 -4.43
N ASN A 239 -11.84 -5.64 -4.82
CA ASN A 239 -11.06 -6.22 -5.92
C ASN A 239 -9.63 -6.47 -5.44
N TRP A 240 -8.93 -7.34 -6.15
CA TRP A 240 -7.49 -7.53 -6.06
C TRP A 240 -6.82 -6.69 -7.14
N ASP A 241 -6.13 -5.64 -6.74
CA ASP A 241 -5.38 -4.78 -7.63
C ASP A 241 -3.94 -5.27 -7.75
N LEU A 242 -3.48 -5.46 -8.99
CA LEU A 242 -2.14 -5.93 -9.34
C LEU A 242 -1.25 -4.75 -9.71
N TYR A 243 -0.29 -4.45 -8.85
CA TYR A 243 0.64 -3.35 -8.96
C TYR A 243 1.95 -3.80 -9.59
N CYS A 244 2.42 -3.03 -10.57
CA CYS A 244 3.79 -3.17 -11.07
C CYS A 244 4.78 -2.83 -9.95
N PRO A 245 5.80 -3.67 -9.67
CA PRO A 245 6.77 -3.42 -8.60
C PRO A 245 7.69 -2.22 -8.88
N SER A 246 7.83 -1.80 -10.15
CA SER A 246 8.65 -0.64 -10.52
C SER A 246 7.83 0.64 -10.48
N CYS A 247 6.89 0.83 -11.42
CA CYS A 247 6.15 2.11 -11.50
C CYS A 247 4.96 2.24 -10.55
N ARG A 248 4.64 1.19 -9.77
CA ARG A 248 3.55 1.14 -8.77
C ARG A 248 2.18 1.52 -9.31
N SER A 249 1.94 1.39 -10.62
CA SER A 249 0.60 1.51 -11.16
C SER A 249 -0.09 0.16 -11.24
N ILE A 250 -1.40 0.21 -11.05
CA ILE A 250 -2.31 -0.91 -11.24
C ILE A 250 -2.30 -1.27 -12.72
N GLN A 251 -1.96 -2.52 -13.02
CA GLN A 251 -2.02 -3.09 -14.37
C GLN A 251 -3.35 -3.80 -14.61
N GLU A 252 -3.84 -4.48 -13.58
CA GLU A 252 -5.08 -5.25 -13.63
C GLU A 252 -5.79 -5.18 -12.27
N SER A 253 -7.12 -5.20 -12.30
CA SER A 253 -7.98 -5.34 -11.11
C SER A 253 -8.91 -6.52 -11.32
N VAL A 254 -8.72 -7.58 -10.55
CA VAL A 254 -9.53 -8.81 -10.63
C VAL A 254 -10.48 -8.94 -9.44
N LYS A 255 -11.57 -9.68 -9.61
CA LYS A 255 -12.58 -9.82 -8.54
C LYS A 255 -12.23 -10.91 -7.53
N THR A 256 -11.51 -11.93 -7.97
CA THR A 256 -11.15 -13.08 -7.13
C THR A 256 -9.69 -13.48 -7.38
N LEU A 257 -9.05 -14.09 -6.38
CA LEU A 257 -7.66 -14.58 -6.51
C LEU A 257 -7.48 -15.60 -7.65
N ASN A 258 -8.53 -16.34 -8.00
CA ASN A 258 -8.51 -17.35 -9.07
C ASN A 258 -8.38 -16.73 -10.48
N GLN A 259 -8.60 -15.42 -10.62
CA GLN A 259 -8.46 -14.71 -11.89
C GLN A 259 -7.04 -14.18 -12.15
N ILE A 260 -6.13 -14.30 -11.17
CA ILE A 260 -4.74 -13.88 -11.31
C ILE A 260 -4.00 -14.87 -12.21
N HIS A 261 -3.29 -14.35 -13.22
CA HIS A 261 -2.45 -15.11 -14.14
C HIS A 261 -1.04 -14.52 -14.16
N GLU A 262 -0.02 -15.36 -14.02
CA GLU A 262 1.38 -14.94 -14.12
C GLU A 262 1.97 -15.35 -15.49
N PRO A 263 2.85 -14.53 -16.13
CA PRO A 263 3.29 -13.19 -15.74
C PRO A 263 2.30 -12.07 -16.06
N ILE A 264 2.43 -10.93 -15.38
CA ILE A 264 1.68 -9.70 -15.67
C ILE A 264 2.56 -8.75 -16.47
N TYR A 265 2.05 -8.24 -17.60
CA TYR A 265 2.72 -7.23 -18.41
C TYR A 265 2.37 -5.81 -17.93
N CYS A 266 3.38 -4.96 -17.77
CA CYS A 266 3.21 -3.56 -17.43
C CYS A 266 3.30 -2.68 -18.68
N ASP A 267 2.23 -1.97 -19.03
CA ASP A 267 2.20 -1.11 -20.23
C ASP A 267 3.06 0.16 -20.12
N LYS A 268 3.38 0.58 -18.88
CA LYS A 268 4.21 1.77 -18.62
C LYS A 268 5.70 1.49 -18.54
N CYS A 269 6.07 0.31 -18.06
CA CYS A 269 7.46 -0.11 -17.94
C CYS A 269 7.90 -1.01 -19.09
N GLU A 270 6.95 -1.44 -19.94
CA GLU A 270 7.18 -2.35 -21.08
C GLU A 270 7.90 -3.64 -20.67
N GLN A 271 7.59 -4.14 -19.47
CA GLN A 271 8.22 -5.33 -18.90
C GLN A 271 7.19 -6.21 -18.18
N GLU A 272 7.49 -7.50 -18.14
CA GLU A 272 6.74 -8.50 -17.38
C GLU A 272 7.26 -8.58 -15.94
N PHE A 273 6.36 -8.88 -14.99
CA PHE A 273 6.73 -9.15 -13.61
C PHE A 273 5.94 -10.33 -13.04
N LYS A 274 6.55 -10.97 -12.05
CA LYS A 274 5.96 -12.07 -11.29
C LYS A 274 5.07 -11.57 -10.17
N VAL A 275 4.04 -12.33 -9.84
CA VAL A 275 3.12 -11.98 -8.77
C VAL A 275 3.74 -12.36 -7.42
N ASN A 276 3.62 -11.43 -6.47
CA ASN A 276 4.01 -11.58 -5.09
C ASN A 276 2.93 -10.99 -4.17
N PHE A 277 2.45 -11.79 -3.23
CA PHE A 277 1.33 -11.45 -2.36
C PHE A 277 1.58 -10.29 -1.39
N ASN A 278 2.85 -9.97 -1.09
CA ASN A 278 3.20 -8.84 -0.22
C ASN A 278 3.38 -7.56 -1.03
N LYS A 279 4.03 -7.68 -2.20
CA LYS A 279 4.57 -6.54 -2.95
C LYS A 279 3.70 -6.06 -4.10
N THR A 280 2.92 -6.94 -4.70
CA THR A 280 2.26 -6.67 -6.00
C THR A 280 0.74 -6.82 -5.96
N VAL A 281 0.16 -7.50 -4.96
CA VAL A 281 -1.29 -7.74 -4.90
C VAL A 281 -1.88 -7.12 -3.65
N GLN A 282 -2.89 -6.25 -3.82
CA GLN A 282 -3.56 -5.60 -2.70
C GLN A 282 -5.08 -5.59 -2.84
N LEU A 283 -5.78 -5.61 -1.72
CA LEU A 283 -7.21 -5.35 -1.67
C LEU A 283 -7.49 -3.86 -1.82
N SER A 284 -8.41 -3.54 -2.72
CA SER A 284 -9.12 -2.26 -2.73
C SER A 284 -10.61 -2.48 -2.61
N PHE A 285 -11.30 -1.50 -2.04
CA PHE A 285 -12.73 -1.54 -1.82
C PHE A 285 -13.44 -0.47 -2.64
N ILE A 286 -14.68 -0.74 -3.00
CA ILE A 286 -15.57 0.18 -3.70
C ILE A 286 -16.99 0.02 -3.16
N PRO A 287 -17.78 1.09 -2.96
CA PRO A 287 -19.18 0.96 -2.59
C PRO A 287 -19.96 0.04 -3.50
N HIS A 288 -20.79 -0.80 -2.91
CA HIS A 288 -21.65 -1.70 -3.67
C HIS A 288 -22.60 -0.87 -4.57
N PRO A 289 -22.79 -1.21 -5.86
CA PRO A 289 -23.56 -0.40 -6.81
C PRO A 289 -25.05 -0.24 -6.45
N LEU A 290 -25.60 -1.13 -5.62
CA LEU A 290 -26.96 -1.02 -5.05
C LEU A 290 -27.08 -0.05 -3.87
N ILE A 291 -25.95 0.46 -3.37
CA ILE A 291 -25.87 1.55 -2.38
C ILE A 291 -25.56 2.85 -3.09
N ARG A 292 -24.45 2.88 -3.84
CA ARG A 292 -23.96 4.05 -4.55
C ARG A 292 -23.26 3.64 -5.85
N LYS A 293 -23.69 4.20 -6.97
CA LYS A 293 -22.97 4.12 -8.24
C LYS A 293 -21.88 5.20 -8.26
N ILE A 294 -20.72 4.85 -8.81
CA ILE A 294 -19.54 5.71 -8.88
C ILE A 294 -19.19 5.89 -10.35
N ASN A 295 -18.90 7.12 -10.75
CA ASN A 295 -18.31 7.37 -12.06
C ASN A 295 -16.79 7.13 -12.01
N LYS A 296 -16.26 6.43 -13.01
CA LYS A 296 -14.82 6.17 -13.18
C LYS A 296 -14.13 7.24 -14.02
N ASP A 297 -14.60 8.48 -13.90
CA ASP A 297 -13.97 9.62 -14.57
C ASP A 297 -12.53 9.76 -14.09
N GLN A 298 -11.63 9.87 -15.06
CA GLN A 298 -10.22 10.17 -14.85
C GLN A 298 -9.89 11.51 -15.48
N TYR A 299 -9.06 12.32 -14.84
CA TYR A 299 -8.68 13.67 -15.29
C TYR A 299 -7.16 13.83 -15.46
N CYS A 300 -6.36 12.96 -14.82
CA CYS A 300 -4.91 12.85 -14.98
C CYS A 300 -4.44 11.39 -14.76
N ILE A 301 -3.38 10.96 -15.47
CA ILE A 301 -2.85 9.57 -15.45
C ILE A 301 -1.38 9.48 -14.98
N ARG A 302 -0.66 10.61 -14.95
CA ARG A 302 0.79 10.65 -14.65
C ARG A 302 1.20 11.74 -13.65
N GLY A 303 0.23 12.25 -12.89
CA GLY A 303 0.46 13.35 -11.95
C GLY A 303 1.38 12.97 -10.78
N PRO A 304 2.03 13.94 -10.11
CA PRO A 304 2.98 13.64 -9.04
C PRO A 304 2.34 12.86 -7.88
N GLN A 305 1.12 13.19 -7.45
CA GLN A 305 0.48 12.47 -6.34
C GLN A 305 0.10 11.01 -6.65
N GLN A 306 0.00 10.62 -7.93
CA GLN A 306 -0.16 9.21 -8.31
C GLN A 306 1.14 8.43 -8.18
N LYS A 307 2.27 9.13 -8.07
CA LYS A 307 3.63 8.62 -7.87
C LYS A 307 4.27 9.31 -6.66
N SER A 308 3.56 9.39 -5.55
CA SER A 308 4.00 10.14 -4.36
C SER A 308 5.31 9.63 -3.74
N HIS A 309 5.75 8.42 -4.10
CA HIS A 309 7.08 7.90 -3.74
C HIS A 309 8.22 8.60 -4.48
N ILE A 310 7.95 9.19 -5.64
CA ILE A 310 8.93 9.91 -6.44
C ILE A 310 8.89 11.38 -6.01
N VAL A 311 9.95 11.82 -5.33
CA VAL A 311 10.08 13.21 -4.83
C VAL A 311 10.59 14.17 -5.90
N LEU A 312 11.27 13.63 -6.92
CA LEU A 312 11.84 14.41 -8.02
C LEU A 312 11.73 13.63 -9.32
N GLN A 313 11.24 14.28 -10.38
CA GLN A 313 11.22 13.71 -11.73
C GLN A 313 11.59 14.81 -12.74
N GLN A 314 12.61 14.57 -13.56
CA GLN A 314 13.11 15.53 -14.55
C GLN A 314 13.33 14.84 -15.89
N TYR A 315 12.95 15.51 -16.98
CA TYR A 315 13.21 15.04 -18.34
C TYR A 315 14.34 15.87 -18.94
N LEU A 316 15.46 15.21 -19.27
CA LEU A 316 16.67 15.87 -19.77
C LEU A 316 17.02 15.40 -21.19
N GLU A 317 17.14 16.35 -22.10
CA GLU A 317 17.68 16.14 -23.45
C GLU A 317 19.21 15.91 -23.40
N PRO A 318 19.81 15.30 -24.45
CA PRO A 318 21.26 15.15 -24.54
C PRO A 318 22.02 16.47 -24.32
N GLY A 319 22.99 16.45 -23.41
CA GLY A 319 23.80 17.62 -23.03
C GLY A 319 23.08 18.63 -22.12
N GLN A 320 21.84 18.38 -21.72
CA GLN A 320 21.09 19.30 -20.86
C GLN A 320 21.52 19.18 -19.41
N LYS A 321 21.80 20.32 -18.79
CA LYS A 321 22.02 20.47 -17.34
C LYS A 321 20.87 21.22 -16.69
N ARG A 322 20.39 20.75 -15.54
CA ARG A 322 19.42 21.46 -14.70
C ARG A 322 19.86 21.59 -13.26
N TYR A 323 19.47 22.69 -12.65
CA TYR A 323 19.61 22.97 -11.23
C TYR A 323 18.24 22.86 -10.59
N LEU A 324 18.16 22.11 -9.50
CA LEU A 324 16.89 21.71 -8.88
C LEU A 324 16.85 22.30 -7.48
N MET A 325 15.69 22.83 -7.10
CA MET A 325 15.42 23.26 -5.73
C MET A 325 14.56 22.20 -5.08
N THR A 326 15.03 21.62 -3.99
CA THR A 326 14.29 20.58 -3.29
C THR A 326 14.48 20.72 -1.79
N ASP A 327 13.50 20.22 -1.04
CA ASP A 327 13.57 20.07 0.40
C ASP A 327 13.06 18.66 0.74
N LEU A 328 13.99 17.73 0.85
CA LEU A 328 13.76 16.30 0.96
C LEU A 328 13.68 15.90 2.44
N PRO A 329 12.65 15.14 2.84
CA PRO A 329 12.65 14.49 4.15
C PRO A 329 13.86 13.58 4.33
N SER A 330 14.33 13.42 5.56
CA SER A 330 15.41 12.47 5.84
C SER A 330 14.96 11.03 5.55
N GLY A 331 15.85 10.23 4.97
CA GLY A 331 15.54 8.85 4.61
C GLY A 331 16.37 8.31 3.46
N GLU A 332 16.03 7.09 3.04
CA GLU A 332 16.70 6.38 1.94
C GLU A 332 15.94 6.54 0.63
N TYR A 333 16.67 6.91 -0.41
CA TYR A 333 16.17 7.13 -1.75
C TYR A 333 16.98 6.35 -2.78
N ILE A 334 16.36 6.11 -3.92
CA ILE A 334 17.00 5.52 -5.09
C ILE A 334 16.91 6.54 -6.23
N LEU A 335 18.05 6.89 -6.79
CA LEU A 335 18.14 7.66 -8.02
C LEU A 335 18.25 6.71 -9.21
N GLN A 336 17.34 6.86 -10.18
CA GLN A 336 17.29 6.02 -11.38
C GLN A 336 17.08 6.86 -12.64
N SER A 337 17.35 6.23 -13.79
CA SER A 337 17.16 6.82 -15.11
C SER A 337 16.61 5.79 -16.10
N THR A 338 15.75 6.20 -17.03
CA THR A 338 15.01 5.26 -17.91
C THR A 338 15.88 4.48 -18.89
N GLN A 339 17.02 5.02 -19.35
CA GLN A 339 17.87 4.38 -20.37
C GLN A 339 19.31 4.13 -19.89
N SER A 340 19.72 4.76 -18.80
CA SER A 340 21.03 4.53 -18.19
C SER A 340 20.99 3.30 -17.29
N LYS A 341 22.02 2.45 -17.34
CA LYS A 341 22.11 1.26 -16.48
C LYS A 341 22.47 1.65 -15.04
N GLY A 342 22.00 0.88 -14.06
CA GLY A 342 22.34 1.08 -12.66
C GLY A 342 21.44 2.07 -11.92
N GLU A 343 21.66 2.17 -10.62
CA GLU A 343 20.95 3.03 -9.69
C GLU A 343 21.95 3.56 -8.67
N ALA A 344 21.72 4.75 -8.12
CA ALA A 344 22.51 5.29 -7.02
C ALA A 344 21.67 5.33 -5.74
N MET A 345 22.27 4.92 -4.63
CA MET A 345 21.64 4.99 -3.32
C MET A 345 21.88 6.39 -2.76
N VAL A 346 20.80 7.07 -2.39
CA VAL A 346 20.86 8.44 -1.88
C VAL A 346 20.32 8.45 -0.46
N TYR A 347 21.16 8.84 0.49
CA TYR A 347 20.80 9.02 1.89
C TYR A 347 20.62 10.52 2.13
N VAL A 348 19.44 10.89 2.62
CA VAL A 348 19.14 12.28 3.01
C VAL A 348 19.23 12.38 4.52
N ASP A 349 20.15 13.19 5.01
CA ASP A 349 20.40 13.44 6.43
C ASP A 349 20.93 14.87 6.66
N GLU A 350 20.93 15.34 7.91
CA GLU A 350 21.29 16.72 8.25
C GLU A 350 22.78 17.03 7.98
N ASP A 351 23.64 16.01 8.00
CA ASP A 351 25.09 16.13 7.85
C ASP A 351 25.56 15.89 6.40
N GLY A 352 24.64 15.64 5.47
CA GLY A 352 24.95 15.33 4.07
C GLY A 352 25.46 16.52 3.26
N ASP A 353 25.91 16.24 2.03
CA ASP A 353 26.50 17.25 1.17
C ASP A 353 25.48 18.33 0.73
N ASN A 354 25.89 19.59 0.86
CA ASN A 354 25.07 20.75 0.49
C ASN A 354 25.14 21.12 -1.00
N THR A 355 26.05 20.51 -1.77
CA THR A 355 26.19 20.73 -3.21
C THR A 355 26.53 19.42 -3.88
N VAL A 356 25.67 19.00 -4.80
CA VAL A 356 25.75 17.68 -5.41
C VAL A 356 25.54 17.81 -6.91
N HIS A 357 26.44 17.21 -7.66
CA HIS A 357 26.39 17.19 -9.12
C HIS A 357 26.26 15.75 -9.60
N VAL A 358 25.09 15.43 -10.17
CA VAL A 358 24.78 14.12 -10.73
C VAL A 358 25.00 14.16 -12.24
N ASN A 359 25.87 13.30 -12.75
CA ASN A 359 26.09 13.14 -14.18
C ASN A 359 25.51 11.79 -14.62
N ILE A 360 24.49 11.83 -15.48
CA ILE A 360 23.95 10.63 -16.12
C ILE A 360 24.85 10.30 -17.31
N SER A 361 25.66 9.25 -17.15
CA SER A 361 26.65 8.82 -18.15
C SER A 361 26.16 7.62 -18.96
N PRO A 362 26.73 7.38 -20.16
CA PRO A 362 26.47 6.15 -20.91
C PRO A 362 26.89 4.87 -20.16
N SER A 363 27.88 4.98 -19.27
CA SER A 363 28.32 3.88 -18.40
C SER A 363 27.34 3.53 -17.29
N GLY A 364 26.32 4.36 -17.06
CA GLY A 364 25.37 4.16 -15.98
C GLY A 364 25.45 5.21 -14.86
N LEU A 365 24.55 5.04 -13.90
CA LEU A 365 24.78 5.47 -12.53
C LEU A 365 25.62 4.38 -11.85
N SER A 366 26.78 4.75 -11.29
CA SER A 366 27.52 3.86 -10.39
C SER A 366 26.66 3.66 -9.13
N GLY A 367 26.68 2.45 -8.55
CA GLY A 367 26.01 2.12 -7.29
C GLY A 367 26.64 2.82 -6.07
N GLU A 368 27.03 4.07 -6.25
CA GLU A 368 27.57 4.93 -5.21
C GLU A 368 26.48 5.25 -4.20
N GLU A 369 26.89 5.18 -2.94
CA GLU A 369 26.13 5.71 -1.81
C GLU A 369 26.48 7.18 -1.68
N VAL A 370 25.48 8.04 -1.82
CA VAL A 370 25.62 9.50 -1.76
C VAL A 370 24.83 10.03 -0.59
N HIS A 371 25.47 10.78 0.30
CA HIS A 371 24.82 11.47 1.41
C HIS A 371 24.59 12.93 1.03
N ILE A 372 23.33 13.39 1.09
CA ILE A 372 22.94 14.74 0.70
C ILE A 372 22.15 15.42 1.82
N ALA A 373 22.36 16.72 1.98
CA ALA A 373 21.54 17.51 2.90
C ALA A 373 20.07 17.51 2.46
N ASN A 374 19.13 17.80 3.38
CA ASN A 374 17.70 17.92 3.06
C ASN A 374 17.40 18.93 1.95
N SER A 375 18.11 20.06 1.92
CA SER A 375 17.96 21.12 0.92
C SER A 375 19.27 21.40 0.15
N PRO A 376 19.74 20.47 -0.69
CA PRO A 376 21.04 20.58 -1.34
C PRO A 376 20.95 21.44 -2.61
N ASN A 377 22.06 22.07 -2.98
CA ASN A 377 22.24 22.62 -4.33
C ASN A 377 22.49 21.47 -5.31
N LEU A 378 21.40 20.84 -5.76
CA LEU A 378 21.43 19.69 -6.66
C LEU A 378 21.44 20.14 -8.11
N SER A 379 22.40 19.65 -8.90
CA SER A 379 22.34 19.73 -10.36
C SER A 379 22.41 18.36 -11.00
N ILE A 380 21.62 18.14 -12.04
CA ILE A 380 21.65 16.90 -12.83
C ILE A 380 21.95 17.25 -14.28
N GLU A 381 22.87 16.49 -14.89
CA GLU A 381 23.31 16.65 -16.26
C GLU A 381 23.16 15.34 -17.03
N ASN A 382 22.53 15.40 -18.20
CA ASN A 382 22.48 14.27 -19.12
C ASN A 382 23.67 14.34 -20.08
N THR A 383 24.65 13.45 -19.90
CA THR A 383 25.83 13.33 -20.77
C THR A 383 25.71 12.19 -21.79
N THR A 384 24.53 11.56 -21.87
CA THR A 384 24.21 10.54 -22.87
C THR A 384 23.75 11.17 -24.18
N ASP A 385 23.67 10.37 -25.23
CA ASP A 385 23.12 10.71 -26.55
C ASP A 385 21.60 10.50 -26.66
N GLU A 386 20.98 9.98 -25.60
CA GLU A 386 19.55 9.69 -25.52
C GLU A 386 18.83 10.59 -24.50
N ASN A 387 17.52 10.75 -24.66
CA ASN A 387 16.69 11.43 -23.67
C ASN A 387 16.60 10.62 -22.38
N GLN A 388 16.77 11.28 -21.23
CA GLN A 388 16.72 10.63 -19.92
C GLN A 388 15.57 11.17 -19.09
N LEU A 389 14.72 10.29 -18.59
CA LEU A 389 13.82 10.60 -17.48
C LEU A 389 14.49 10.15 -16.19
N ILE A 390 14.82 11.10 -15.32
CA ILE A 390 15.49 10.86 -14.05
C ILE A 390 14.47 10.94 -12.93
N THR A 391 14.51 9.96 -12.02
CA THR A 391 13.65 9.91 -10.83
C THR A 391 14.48 9.76 -9.57
N LEU A 392 14.09 10.45 -8.50
CA LEU A 392 14.53 10.18 -7.14
C LEU A 392 13.33 9.66 -6.34
N GLU A 393 13.43 8.45 -5.82
CA GLU A 393 12.30 7.70 -5.27
C GLU A 393 12.59 7.23 -3.85
N HIS A 394 11.62 7.33 -2.95
CA HIS A 394 11.74 6.72 -1.62
C HIS A 394 11.92 5.21 -1.73
N LYS A 395 12.98 4.68 -1.13
CA LYS A 395 13.28 3.23 -1.11
C LYS A 395 12.22 2.45 -0.32
N SER A 396 11.83 2.98 0.84
CA SER A 396 10.93 2.33 1.81
C SER A 396 9.45 2.69 1.62
N TRP A 397 9.04 3.07 0.42
CA TRP A 397 7.63 3.41 0.19
C TRP A 397 6.75 2.16 0.10
N SER A 398 5.86 2.00 1.08
CA SER A 398 4.84 0.97 1.05
C SER A 398 3.55 1.51 0.43
N LEU A 399 2.95 0.71 -0.44
CA LEU A 399 1.58 0.94 -0.88
C LEU A 399 0.67 0.81 0.37
N HIS A 400 -0.07 1.86 0.72
CA HIS A 400 -0.98 1.90 1.88
C HIS A 400 -2.21 0.97 1.73
N GLY A 401 -2.09 -0.23 1.16
CA GLY A 401 -3.18 -1.19 0.95
C GLY A 401 -2.99 -2.49 1.74
N VAL A 402 -4.09 -3.24 1.92
CA VAL A 402 -4.00 -4.57 2.55
C VAL A 402 -3.45 -5.54 1.51
N SER A 403 -2.25 -6.04 1.73
CA SER A 403 -1.63 -7.02 0.85
C SER A 403 -2.43 -8.33 0.81
N ALA A 404 -2.31 -9.09 -0.27
CA ALA A 404 -2.88 -10.43 -0.35
C ALA A 404 -2.32 -11.36 0.73
N ALA A 405 -1.05 -11.18 1.13
CA ALA A 405 -0.47 -11.89 2.26
C ALA A 405 -1.26 -11.64 3.55
N ARG A 406 -1.50 -10.36 3.91
CA ARG A 406 -2.24 -9.98 5.13
C ARG A 406 -3.70 -10.43 5.11
N ALA A 407 -4.36 -10.28 3.97
CA ALA A 407 -5.74 -10.74 3.82
C ALA A 407 -5.84 -12.26 3.93
N THR A 408 -4.98 -13.00 3.23
CA THR A 408 -4.99 -14.47 3.25
C THR A 408 -4.38 -15.08 4.51
N SER A 409 -3.67 -14.32 5.34
CA SER A 409 -3.25 -14.74 6.69
C SER A 409 -4.28 -14.42 7.78
N SER A 410 -5.39 -13.76 7.45
CA SER A 410 -6.44 -13.41 8.42
C SER A 410 -7.51 -14.50 8.52
N GLN A 411 -7.75 -15.05 9.71
CA GLN A 411 -8.81 -16.03 9.92
C GLN A 411 -10.19 -15.48 9.53
N LEU A 412 -10.44 -14.21 9.84
CA LEU A 412 -11.69 -13.52 9.51
C LEU A 412 -11.95 -13.53 8.00
N PHE A 413 -10.96 -13.13 7.22
CA PHE A 413 -11.08 -13.07 5.76
C PHE A 413 -11.28 -14.47 5.17
N ARG A 414 -10.47 -15.45 5.60
CA ARG A 414 -10.60 -16.86 5.17
C ARG A 414 -11.99 -17.43 5.46
N ASN A 415 -12.60 -17.09 6.59
CA ASN A 415 -13.93 -17.58 6.96
C ASN A 415 -15.04 -16.95 6.12
N LEU A 416 -14.98 -15.63 5.90
CA LEU A 416 -16.04 -14.91 5.19
C LEU A 416 -15.98 -15.06 3.67
N PHE A 417 -14.78 -15.29 3.14
CA PHE A 417 -14.46 -15.37 1.72
C PHE A 417 -13.67 -16.65 1.40
N ALA A 418 -14.18 -17.81 1.80
CA ALA A 418 -13.51 -19.11 1.62
C ALA A 418 -13.25 -19.48 0.15
N ASP A 419 -14.01 -18.90 -0.78
CA ASP A 419 -13.85 -19.08 -2.23
C ASP A 419 -12.69 -18.25 -2.83
N GLU A 420 -12.06 -17.37 -2.04
CA GLU A 420 -10.87 -16.63 -2.46
C GLU A 420 -9.64 -17.53 -2.42
N VAL A 421 -9.50 -18.32 -3.49
CA VAL A 421 -8.41 -19.26 -3.70
C VAL A 421 -7.68 -18.97 -5.00
N LEU A 422 -6.41 -19.36 -5.07
CA LEU A 422 -5.65 -19.33 -6.30
C LEU A 422 -6.20 -20.30 -7.34
N ARG A 423 -5.91 -20.06 -8.61
CA ARG A 423 -6.19 -21.02 -9.66
C ARG A 423 -5.40 -22.31 -9.42
N LYS A 424 -5.99 -23.46 -9.74
CA LYS A 424 -5.31 -24.75 -9.59
C LYS A 424 -4.03 -24.76 -10.42
N GLY A 425 -2.91 -25.11 -9.77
CA GLY A 425 -1.59 -25.16 -10.39
C GLY A 425 -0.76 -23.89 -10.26
N GLU A 426 -1.39 -22.74 -9.94
CA GLU A 426 -0.67 -21.50 -9.70
C GLU A 426 0.11 -21.56 -8.39
N LYS A 427 1.30 -20.94 -8.43
CA LYS A 427 2.25 -20.89 -7.31
C LYS A 427 2.72 -19.46 -7.16
N ILE A 428 2.25 -18.77 -6.13
CA ILE A 428 2.55 -17.35 -5.94
C ILE A 428 3.49 -17.17 -4.76
N SER A 429 4.54 -16.38 -4.97
CA SER A 429 5.49 -16.05 -3.91
C SER A 429 4.84 -15.18 -2.82
N VAL A 430 5.17 -15.46 -1.57
CA VAL A 430 4.77 -14.66 -0.41
C VAL A 430 6.03 -14.42 0.41
N ASP A 431 6.34 -13.16 0.65
CA ASP A 431 7.48 -12.77 1.47
C ASP A 431 7.03 -12.51 2.91
N ASN A 432 7.94 -12.56 3.86
CA ASN A 432 7.71 -12.09 5.23
C ASN A 432 6.44 -12.66 5.88
N LEU A 433 6.29 -13.99 5.88
CA LEU A 433 5.27 -14.65 6.69
C LEU A 433 5.91 -15.39 7.85
N THR A 434 5.22 -15.36 8.99
CA THR A 434 5.54 -16.14 10.17
C THR A 434 4.69 -17.40 10.18
N LEU A 435 5.35 -18.55 10.28
CA LEU A 435 4.71 -19.85 10.40
C LEU A 435 4.92 -20.35 11.82
N MET A 436 3.83 -20.79 12.45
CA MET A 436 3.83 -21.43 13.77
C MET A 436 3.29 -22.84 13.62
N PHE A 437 4.06 -23.81 14.10
CA PHE A 437 3.58 -25.17 14.30
C PHE A 437 3.43 -25.39 15.80
N THR A 438 2.28 -25.89 16.22
CA THR A 438 2.06 -26.36 17.59
C THR A 438 1.88 -27.86 17.58
N ASP A 439 2.23 -28.50 18.68
CA ASP A 439 2.08 -29.94 18.88
C ASP A 439 1.85 -30.23 20.37
N LEU A 440 1.21 -31.35 20.69
CA LEU A 440 1.07 -31.78 22.08
C LEU A 440 2.30 -32.58 22.48
N PHE A 441 2.83 -32.34 23.67
CA PHE A 441 3.88 -33.17 24.24
C PHE A 441 3.29 -34.51 24.67
N ASP A 442 3.97 -35.61 24.31
CA ASP A 442 3.58 -36.99 24.59
C ASP A 442 2.08 -37.32 24.41
N SER A 443 1.48 -36.90 23.29
CA SER A 443 0.05 -37.17 23.04
C SER A 443 -0.31 -38.65 23.03
N THR A 444 0.63 -39.52 22.67
CA THR A 444 0.43 -40.98 22.72
C THR A 444 0.30 -41.50 24.16
N GLY A 445 1.07 -40.95 25.10
CA GLY A 445 0.92 -41.23 26.53
C GLY A 445 -0.47 -40.85 27.04
N MET A 446 -0.94 -39.64 26.69
CA MET A 446 -2.26 -39.13 27.06
C MET A 446 -3.41 -40.06 26.61
N TYR A 447 -3.40 -40.55 25.36
CA TYR A 447 -4.42 -41.48 24.88
C TYR A 447 -4.42 -42.82 25.65
N ASN A 448 -3.24 -43.33 26.01
CA ASN A 448 -3.09 -44.60 26.72
C ASN A 448 -3.56 -44.52 28.18
N GLU A 449 -3.33 -43.39 28.85
CA GLU A 449 -3.62 -43.20 30.28
C GLU A 449 -5.05 -42.72 30.53
N GLU A 450 -5.56 -41.81 29.70
CA GLU A 450 -6.87 -41.16 29.91
C GLU A 450 -8.03 -41.83 29.17
N GLY A 451 -7.73 -42.65 28.16
CA GLY A 451 -8.70 -43.29 27.27
C GLY A 451 -9.21 -42.38 26.15
N ASP A 452 -9.56 -42.99 25.02
CA ASP A 452 -9.86 -42.30 23.76
C ASP A 452 -10.91 -41.19 23.89
N ASP A 453 -12.02 -41.43 24.59
CA ASP A 453 -13.13 -40.47 24.66
C ASP A 453 -12.74 -39.16 25.38
N LYS A 454 -11.96 -39.25 26.47
CA LYS A 454 -11.55 -38.09 27.27
C LYS A 454 -10.44 -37.31 26.56
N ALA A 455 -9.44 -38.03 26.03
CA ALA A 455 -8.34 -37.45 25.27
C ALA A 455 -8.83 -36.72 24.01
N VAL A 456 -9.77 -37.30 23.25
CA VAL A 456 -10.37 -36.63 22.08
C VAL A 456 -11.11 -35.35 22.49
N GLY A 457 -11.84 -35.37 23.60
CA GLY A 457 -12.51 -34.17 24.13
C GLY A 457 -11.54 -33.02 24.40
N GLN A 458 -10.42 -33.31 25.07
CA GLN A 458 -9.37 -32.32 25.34
C GLN A 458 -8.72 -31.80 24.07
N VAL A 459 -8.45 -32.68 23.08
CA VAL A 459 -7.88 -32.27 21.78
C VAL A 459 -8.82 -31.34 21.02
N ILE A 460 -10.14 -31.59 21.06
CA ILE A 460 -11.13 -30.69 20.44
C ILE A 460 -11.15 -29.34 21.14
N ASP A 461 -11.22 -29.33 22.48
CA ASP A 461 -11.20 -28.09 23.29
C ASP A 461 -9.92 -27.28 23.04
N HIS A 462 -8.78 -27.96 22.91
CA HIS A 462 -7.49 -27.38 22.54
C HIS A 462 -7.54 -26.68 21.18
N PHE A 463 -8.10 -27.31 20.15
CA PHE A 463 -8.25 -26.68 18.84
C PHE A 463 -9.12 -25.43 18.90
N GLU A 464 -10.21 -25.45 19.67
CA GLU A 464 -11.05 -24.27 19.86
C GLU A 464 -10.27 -23.10 20.50
N ILE A 465 -9.45 -23.40 21.51
CA ILE A 465 -8.56 -22.41 22.14
C ILE A 465 -7.59 -21.84 21.12
N LEU A 466 -6.89 -22.68 20.36
CA LEU A 466 -5.94 -22.25 19.33
C LEU A 466 -6.61 -21.40 18.25
N HIS A 467 -7.76 -21.84 17.72
CA HIS A 467 -8.52 -21.06 16.74
C HIS A 467 -8.85 -19.67 17.27
N ARG A 468 -9.29 -19.57 18.52
CA ARG A 468 -9.64 -18.29 19.16
C ARG A 468 -8.43 -17.39 19.35
N VAL A 469 -7.31 -17.89 19.90
CA VAL A 469 -6.14 -17.05 20.18
C VAL A 469 -5.39 -16.64 18.91
N VAL A 470 -5.30 -17.53 17.93
CA VAL A 470 -4.68 -17.21 16.62
C VAL A 470 -5.49 -16.14 15.91
N ALA A 471 -6.83 -16.26 15.88
CA ALA A 471 -7.68 -15.24 15.28
C ALA A 471 -7.63 -13.90 16.05
N LYS A 472 -7.52 -13.95 17.38
CA LYS A 472 -7.39 -12.76 18.23
C LYS A 472 -6.07 -12.02 17.96
N GLU A 473 -5.03 -12.73 17.58
CA GLU A 473 -3.71 -12.19 17.22
C GLU A 473 -3.53 -12.01 15.70
N HIS A 474 -4.63 -11.87 14.97
CA HIS A 474 -4.63 -11.50 13.55
C HIS A 474 -4.02 -12.55 12.60
N GLY A 475 -3.78 -13.77 13.08
CA GLY A 475 -3.36 -14.91 12.27
C GLY A 475 -4.50 -15.75 11.73
N ALA A 476 -4.14 -16.88 11.14
CA ALA A 476 -5.07 -17.90 10.69
C ALA A 476 -4.52 -19.32 10.88
N ILE A 477 -5.43 -20.25 11.16
CA ILE A 477 -5.13 -21.68 11.02
C ILE A 477 -5.15 -22.04 9.53
N VAL A 478 -4.03 -22.58 9.06
CA VAL A 478 -3.89 -23.07 7.69
C VAL A 478 -4.50 -24.46 7.58
N LYS A 479 -4.07 -25.36 8.47
CA LYS A 479 -4.54 -26.74 8.57
C LYS A 479 -4.14 -27.36 9.91
N THR A 480 -4.82 -28.45 10.25
CA THR A 480 -4.46 -29.35 11.36
C THR A 480 -3.81 -30.61 10.81
N ILE A 481 -2.92 -31.24 11.57
CA ILE A 481 -2.20 -32.46 11.22
C ILE A 481 -2.18 -33.35 12.47
N GLY A 482 -3.13 -34.27 12.60
CA GLY A 482 -3.34 -34.98 13.87
C GLY A 482 -3.81 -34.00 14.95
N ASP A 483 -3.10 -33.97 16.07
CA ASP A 483 -3.17 -33.03 17.19
C ASP A 483 -2.37 -31.73 16.95
N SER A 484 -1.51 -31.69 15.93
CA SER A 484 -0.71 -30.51 15.61
C SER A 484 -1.49 -29.45 14.80
N VAL A 485 -1.12 -28.19 14.96
CA VAL A 485 -1.71 -27.06 14.20
C VAL A 485 -0.64 -26.31 13.43
N MET A 486 -0.92 -26.03 12.16
CA MET A 486 -0.16 -25.07 11.35
C MET A 486 -0.92 -23.74 11.28
N ALA A 487 -0.33 -22.69 11.85
CA ALA A 487 -0.84 -21.33 11.81
C ALA A 487 0.10 -20.39 11.04
N VAL A 488 -0.48 -19.32 10.49
CA VAL A 488 0.24 -18.27 9.74
C VAL A 488 -0.08 -16.89 10.32
N PHE A 489 0.94 -16.03 10.38
CA PHE A 489 0.87 -14.65 10.83
C PHE A 489 1.69 -13.76 9.91
N CYS A 490 1.39 -12.45 9.88
CA CYS A 490 2.23 -11.48 9.19
C CYS A 490 3.51 -11.23 9.98
N GLU A 491 3.40 -11.11 11.31
CA GLU A 491 4.51 -10.69 12.16
C GLU A 491 4.87 -11.75 13.21
N PRO A 492 6.15 -11.86 13.62
CA PRO A 492 6.58 -12.89 14.59
C PRO A 492 6.01 -12.72 16.00
N ASP A 493 5.86 -11.48 16.47
CA ASP A 493 5.31 -11.13 17.79
C ASP A 493 3.85 -11.60 17.95
N GLN A 494 3.07 -11.58 16.87
CA GLN A 494 1.69 -12.08 16.83
C GLN A 494 1.63 -13.58 17.15
N ALA A 495 2.53 -14.37 16.55
CA ALA A 495 2.61 -15.81 16.78
C ALA A 495 3.01 -16.11 18.23
N LEU A 496 3.99 -15.39 18.77
CA LEU A 496 4.41 -15.54 20.16
C LEU A 496 3.27 -15.23 21.12
N ARG A 497 2.55 -14.11 20.97
CA ARG A 497 1.40 -13.80 21.85
C ARG A 497 0.30 -14.84 21.74
N ALA A 498 0.04 -15.38 20.54
CA ALA A 498 -0.97 -16.41 20.35
C ALA A 498 -0.61 -17.68 21.13
N TYR A 499 0.66 -18.11 21.06
CA TYR A 499 1.17 -19.25 21.82
C TYR A 499 1.11 -19.02 23.33
N LEU A 500 1.61 -17.88 23.82
CA LEU A 500 1.57 -17.52 25.24
C LEU A 500 0.14 -17.51 25.80
N ARG A 501 -0.81 -16.94 25.04
CA ARG A 501 -2.23 -16.94 25.43
C ARG A 501 -2.84 -18.34 25.39
N ALA A 502 -2.46 -19.19 24.42
CA ALA A 502 -2.92 -20.57 24.39
C ALA A 502 -2.50 -21.30 25.66
N GLN A 503 -1.21 -21.23 25.99
CA GLN A 503 -0.63 -21.83 27.18
C GLN A 503 -1.31 -21.34 28.45
N GLN A 504 -1.44 -20.03 28.62
CA GLN A 504 -2.11 -19.47 29.79
C GLN A 504 -3.56 -19.96 29.93
N ILE A 505 -4.29 -20.14 28.83
CA ILE A 505 -5.69 -20.61 28.89
C ILE A 505 -5.71 -22.10 29.26
N ILE A 506 -4.86 -22.91 28.66
CA ILE A 506 -4.77 -24.35 28.91
C ILE A 506 -4.38 -24.61 30.38
N SER A 507 -3.32 -23.97 30.89
CA SER A 507 -2.85 -24.16 32.27
C SER A 507 -3.84 -23.71 33.36
N ASN A 508 -4.82 -22.85 33.03
CA ASN A 508 -5.81 -22.35 33.99
C ASN A 508 -7.18 -23.04 33.85
N ASP A 509 -7.33 -24.01 32.95
CA ASP A 509 -8.60 -24.63 32.62
C ASP A 509 -8.61 -26.09 33.10
N GLU A 510 -9.46 -26.36 34.10
CA GLU A 510 -9.55 -27.65 34.81
C GLU A 510 -9.90 -28.85 33.91
N ARG A 511 -10.29 -28.61 32.65
CA ARG A 511 -10.51 -29.65 31.64
C ARG A 511 -9.21 -30.30 31.18
N PHE A 512 -8.09 -29.58 31.27
CA PHE A 512 -6.77 -30.06 30.89
C PHE A 512 -6.04 -30.61 32.12
N THR A 513 -5.39 -31.76 31.96
CA THR A 513 -4.52 -32.35 32.99
C THR A 513 -3.15 -31.66 32.98
N ASP A 514 -2.38 -31.82 34.06
CA ASP A 514 -1.03 -31.27 34.15
C ASP A 514 -0.09 -31.81 33.03
N ASP A 515 -0.43 -32.98 32.50
CA ASP A 515 0.28 -33.65 31.40
C ASP A 515 -0.11 -33.08 30.01
N PHE A 516 -1.18 -32.26 29.92
CA PHE A 516 -1.59 -31.62 28.67
C PHE A 516 -0.73 -30.39 28.37
N GLN A 517 0.43 -30.63 27.78
CA GLN A 517 1.44 -29.59 27.55
C GLN A 517 1.57 -29.28 26.06
N LEU A 518 1.54 -27.99 25.71
CA LEU A 518 1.72 -27.53 24.35
C LEU A 518 3.20 -27.19 24.11
N LYS A 519 3.70 -27.54 22.94
CA LYS A 519 5.00 -27.06 22.43
C LYS A 519 4.82 -26.38 21.09
N ALA A 520 5.75 -25.52 20.72
CA ALA A 520 5.67 -24.79 19.45
C ALA A 520 7.02 -24.55 18.75
N GLY A 521 6.96 -24.38 17.44
CA GLY A 521 8.05 -23.92 16.59
C GLY A 521 7.63 -22.73 15.74
N ILE A 522 8.37 -21.62 15.78
CA ILE A 522 8.08 -20.41 14.99
C ILE A 522 9.26 -20.05 14.09
N HIS A 523 8.97 -19.80 12.82
CA HIS A 523 9.97 -19.31 11.86
C HIS A 523 9.36 -18.29 10.89
N HIS A 524 10.17 -17.32 10.44
CA HIS A 524 9.73 -16.22 9.59
C HIS A 524 10.54 -16.12 8.28
N GLY A 525 9.86 -16.10 7.14
CA GLY A 525 10.52 -16.03 5.85
C GLY A 525 9.57 -16.12 4.65
N SER A 526 10.16 -16.31 3.47
CA SER A 526 9.41 -16.44 2.21
C SER A 526 8.87 -17.85 2.01
N CYS A 527 7.67 -17.94 1.45
CA CYS A 527 7.02 -19.19 1.09
C CYS A 527 6.26 -19.05 -0.24
N VAL A 528 5.60 -20.14 -0.64
CA VAL A 528 4.80 -20.22 -1.85
C VAL A 528 3.37 -20.54 -1.46
N ALA A 529 2.44 -19.63 -1.79
CA ALA A 529 1.01 -19.86 -1.66
C ALA A 529 0.50 -20.68 -2.84
N VAL A 530 -0.35 -21.66 -2.54
CA VAL A 530 -1.01 -22.52 -3.53
C VAL A 530 -2.47 -22.75 -3.16
N ASN A 531 -3.27 -23.17 -4.14
CA ASN A 531 -4.59 -23.72 -3.87
C ASN A 531 -4.48 -25.23 -3.63
N LEU A 532 -4.74 -25.67 -2.40
CA LEU A 532 -4.86 -27.08 -2.03
C LEU A 532 -6.20 -27.30 -1.31
N ASN A 533 -6.96 -28.30 -1.74
CA ASN A 533 -8.28 -28.62 -1.19
C ASN A 533 -9.25 -27.43 -1.16
N SER A 534 -9.22 -26.60 -2.21
CA SER A 534 -10.04 -25.39 -2.33
C SER A 534 -9.79 -24.41 -1.16
N ARG A 535 -8.55 -24.31 -0.70
CA ARG A 535 -8.08 -23.34 0.30
C ARG A 535 -6.66 -22.88 -0.02
N ILE A 536 -6.28 -21.71 0.50
CA ILE A 536 -4.90 -21.24 0.44
C ILE A 536 -4.04 -22.00 1.45
N ASP A 537 -3.05 -22.72 0.93
CA ASP A 537 -2.01 -23.43 1.70
C ASP A 537 -0.62 -22.86 1.34
N TYR A 538 0.37 -23.10 2.19
CA TYR A 538 1.72 -22.57 2.05
C TYR A 538 2.76 -23.70 2.02
N PHE A 539 3.74 -23.57 1.13
CA PHE A 539 4.84 -24.51 0.96
C PHE A 539 6.18 -23.77 0.86
N GLY A 540 7.28 -24.46 1.13
CA GLY A 540 8.63 -23.93 0.96
C GLY A 540 9.56 -24.26 2.14
N SER A 541 10.81 -23.82 2.04
CA SER A 541 11.82 -24.04 3.08
C SER A 541 11.38 -23.48 4.43
N THR A 542 10.80 -22.28 4.47
CA THR A 542 10.31 -21.66 5.72
C THR A 542 9.27 -22.52 6.43
N VAL A 543 8.32 -23.12 5.69
CA VAL A 543 7.31 -24.03 6.26
C VAL A 543 7.97 -25.28 6.83
N ASN A 544 8.88 -25.89 6.08
CA ASN A 544 9.60 -27.09 6.51
C ASN A 544 10.49 -26.84 7.74
N ILE A 545 11.14 -25.68 7.82
CA ILE A 545 11.96 -25.29 8.97
C ILE A 545 11.07 -25.13 10.21
N ALA A 546 9.96 -24.38 10.11
CA ALA A 546 9.02 -24.18 11.21
C ALA A 546 8.46 -25.53 11.73
N SER A 547 8.07 -26.43 10.81
CA SER A 547 7.55 -27.75 11.20
C SER A 547 8.61 -28.65 11.85
N ARG A 548 9.90 -28.35 11.69
CA ARG A 548 10.97 -29.11 12.35
C ARG A 548 11.37 -28.51 13.68
N PHE A 549 11.19 -27.21 13.88
CA PHE A 549 11.50 -26.57 15.16
C PHE A 549 10.67 -27.12 16.32
N VAL A 550 9.39 -27.44 16.07
CA VAL A 550 8.53 -28.06 17.09
C VAL A 550 9.02 -29.43 17.55
N ASP A 551 9.75 -30.18 16.71
CA ASP A 551 10.34 -31.48 17.05
C ASP A 551 11.48 -31.37 18.10
N TYR A 552 12.08 -30.17 18.28
CA TYR A 552 13.17 -29.91 19.23
C TYR A 552 12.68 -29.22 20.52
N ALA A 553 11.40 -28.90 20.60
CA ALA A 553 10.76 -28.34 21.77
C ALA A 553 10.35 -29.47 22.75
N SER A 554 10.61 -29.26 24.02
CA SER A 554 10.12 -30.08 25.14
C SER A 554 8.80 -29.50 25.69
N GLU A 555 8.34 -30.02 26.82
CA GLU A 555 7.16 -29.54 27.54
C GLU A 555 7.15 -28.01 27.76
N ASN A 556 6.06 -27.35 27.33
CA ASN A 556 5.88 -25.91 27.47
C ASN A 556 7.01 -25.06 26.85
N GLU A 557 7.79 -25.63 25.93
CA GLU A 557 8.87 -24.95 25.21
C GLU A 557 8.43 -24.41 23.85
N LEU A 558 9.03 -23.29 23.49
CA LEU A 558 8.96 -22.71 22.15
C LEU A 558 10.36 -22.63 21.54
N ILE A 559 10.49 -23.08 20.30
CA ILE A 559 11.70 -22.89 19.49
C ILE A 559 11.46 -21.81 18.45
N ILE A 560 12.34 -20.81 18.41
CA ILE A 560 12.32 -19.76 17.37
C ILE A 560 13.68 -19.64 16.70
N SER A 561 13.71 -19.29 15.41
CA SER A 561 14.98 -18.96 14.73
C SER A 561 15.58 -17.64 15.24
N GLN A 562 16.89 -17.48 15.14
CA GLN A 562 17.58 -16.20 15.40
C GLN A 562 16.93 -15.02 14.64
N LYS A 563 16.58 -15.20 13.36
CA LYS A 563 15.86 -14.19 12.56
C LYS A 563 14.51 -13.75 13.15
N VAL A 564 13.81 -14.66 13.83
CA VAL A 564 12.55 -14.33 14.53
C VAL A 564 12.86 -13.56 15.80
N PHE A 565 13.91 -13.95 16.52
CA PHE A 565 14.36 -13.27 17.73
C PHE A 565 14.89 -11.85 17.48
N GLU A 566 15.37 -11.53 16.28
CA GLU A 566 15.82 -10.18 15.89
C GLU A 566 14.67 -9.18 15.67
N ASN A 567 13.42 -9.63 15.70
CA ASN A 567 12.27 -8.73 15.61
C ASN A 567 12.15 -7.90 16.90
N TYR A 568 12.23 -6.57 16.77
CA TYR A 568 12.23 -5.64 17.90
C TYR A 568 11.02 -5.80 18.83
N SER A 569 9.81 -5.87 18.27
CA SER A 569 8.58 -6.02 19.06
C SER A 569 8.54 -7.34 19.83
N LEU A 570 9.08 -8.42 19.24
CA LEU A 570 9.22 -9.70 19.92
C LEU A 570 10.23 -9.62 21.08
N GLN A 571 11.38 -8.98 20.89
CA GLN A 571 12.37 -8.77 21.97
C GLN A 571 11.78 -7.96 23.12
N GLN A 572 11.17 -6.82 22.80
CA GLN A 572 10.52 -5.96 23.79
C GLN A 572 9.47 -6.74 24.59
N MET A 573 8.66 -7.57 23.94
CA MET A 573 7.70 -8.41 24.65
C MET A 573 8.36 -9.41 25.60
N LEU A 574 9.48 -10.03 25.21
CA LEU A 574 10.20 -10.98 26.06
C LEU A 574 10.89 -10.27 27.23
N GLU A 575 11.31 -9.01 27.06
CA GLU A 575 11.89 -8.18 28.12
C GLU A 575 10.85 -7.62 29.10
N GLU A 576 9.69 -7.17 28.60
CA GLU A 576 8.58 -6.64 29.41
C GLU A 576 7.82 -7.73 30.17
N SER A 577 7.86 -8.96 29.66
CA SER A 577 7.38 -10.13 30.36
C SER A 577 8.35 -10.40 31.51
N ASP A 578 8.14 -9.78 32.67
CA ASP A 578 8.86 -10.03 33.95
C ASP A 578 8.72 -11.48 34.47
N ASN A 579 8.26 -12.39 33.62
CA ASN A 579 8.13 -13.82 33.84
C ASN A 579 9.42 -14.50 33.40
N GLY A 580 10.11 -15.14 34.34
CA GLY A 580 11.37 -15.86 34.17
C GLY A 580 11.28 -17.06 33.21
N GLY A 581 11.03 -16.80 31.93
CA GLY A 581 11.22 -17.76 30.86
C GLY A 581 12.69 -17.84 30.50
N ARG A 582 13.27 -19.03 30.56
CA ARG A 582 14.69 -19.23 30.28
C ARG A 582 14.87 -19.23 28.76
N ILE A 583 15.57 -18.22 28.25
CA ILE A 583 15.98 -18.15 26.85
C ILE A 583 17.37 -18.77 26.74
N GLU A 584 17.49 -19.84 25.96
CA GLU A 584 18.76 -20.50 25.69
C GLU A 584 19.12 -20.42 24.22
N ASP A 585 20.37 -20.04 23.96
CA ASP A 585 20.97 -20.12 22.63
C ASP A 585 21.32 -21.57 22.29
N MET A 586 20.83 -22.04 21.14
CA MET A 586 21.21 -23.35 20.63
C MET A 586 21.58 -23.29 19.14
N SER A 587 22.39 -24.25 18.73
CA SER A 587 22.70 -24.50 17.32
C SER A 587 22.28 -25.92 16.98
N ILE A 588 21.35 -26.06 16.03
CA ILE A 588 20.80 -27.36 15.62
C ILE A 588 21.00 -27.59 14.13
N ARG A 589 21.08 -28.87 13.74
CA ARG A 589 21.02 -29.30 12.34
C ARG A 589 19.69 -29.97 12.10
N LEU A 590 18.89 -29.40 11.21
CA LEU A 590 17.57 -29.92 10.89
C LEU A 590 17.67 -31.07 9.90
N LYS A 591 16.83 -32.09 10.09
CA LYS A 591 16.67 -33.18 9.12
C LYS A 591 16.25 -32.61 7.75
N GLY A 592 17.02 -32.93 6.71
CA GLY A 592 16.81 -32.39 5.35
C GLY A 592 17.54 -31.08 5.05
N PHE A 593 18.21 -30.47 6.04
CA PHE A 593 19.08 -29.29 5.91
C PHE A 593 20.46 -29.55 6.51
N GLU A 594 20.99 -30.76 6.32
CA GLU A 594 22.18 -31.25 7.03
C GLU A 594 23.47 -30.47 6.76
N LYS A 595 23.50 -29.67 5.69
CA LYS A 595 24.64 -28.83 5.30
C LYS A 595 24.69 -27.50 6.06
N GLU A 596 23.63 -27.14 6.77
CA GLU A 596 23.47 -25.85 7.43
C GLU A 596 23.21 -26.05 8.93
N SER A 597 23.83 -25.23 9.77
CA SER A 597 23.50 -25.12 11.19
C SER A 597 22.60 -23.92 11.42
N PHE A 598 21.51 -24.11 12.13
CA PHE A 598 20.55 -23.06 12.45
C PHE A 598 20.79 -22.57 13.87
N SER A 599 21.05 -21.26 14.01
CA SER A 599 21.02 -20.59 15.30
C SER A 599 19.55 -20.35 15.69
N ILE A 600 19.18 -20.88 16.85
CA ILE A 600 17.82 -20.84 17.37
C ILE A 600 17.85 -20.40 18.84
N LYS A 601 16.71 -19.88 19.30
CA LYS A 601 16.43 -19.66 20.72
C LYS A 601 15.42 -20.70 21.18
N ARG A 602 15.73 -21.38 22.28
CA ARG A 602 14.77 -22.16 23.07
C ARG A 602 14.23 -21.25 24.16
N ILE A 603 12.92 -21.17 24.27
CA ILE A 603 12.21 -20.35 25.25
C ILE A 603 11.35 -21.29 26.09
N GLN A 604 11.74 -21.49 27.35
CA GLN A 604 10.88 -22.13 28.34
C GLN A 604 9.91 -21.08 28.89
N ILE A 605 8.61 -21.37 28.94
CA ILE A 605 7.64 -20.53 29.65
C ILE A 605 7.44 -21.12 31.05
N SER A 606 7.60 -20.31 32.09
CA SER A 606 7.27 -20.70 33.47
C SER A 606 5.80 -20.41 33.79
N ASP A 607 5.22 -21.26 34.65
CA ASP A 607 3.85 -21.11 35.16
C ASP A 607 3.74 -19.88 36.07
N SER A 608 3.52 -18.70 35.49
CA SER A 608 3.11 -17.53 36.27
C SER A 608 2.16 -16.65 35.45
N PRO A 609 1.02 -16.22 36.02
CA PRO A 609 -0.08 -15.66 35.26
C PRO A 609 0.26 -14.30 34.63
N LEU A 610 0.30 -14.25 33.30
CA LEU A 610 0.37 -13.02 32.52
C LEU A 610 -0.83 -12.11 32.82
N ARG A 611 -0.60 -10.98 33.49
CA ARG A 611 -1.50 -9.82 33.43
C ARG A 611 -1.17 -9.04 32.15
N LEU A 612 -1.84 -9.37 31.05
CA LEU A 612 -1.84 -8.53 29.86
C LEU A 612 -2.50 -7.19 30.21
N ALA A 613 -1.73 -6.09 30.14
CA ALA A 613 -2.26 -4.74 30.23
C ALA A 613 -3.26 -4.50 29.09
N MET A 614 -4.43 -3.95 29.42
CA MET A 614 -5.59 -3.72 28.53
C MET A 614 -5.38 -2.56 27.56
#